data_AF-A0A3D0G3J5-F1
#
_entry.id   AF-A0A3D0G3J5-F1
#
_cell.length_a   1.000
_cell.length_b   1.000
_cell.length_c   1.000
_cell.angle_alpha   90.00
_cell.angle_beta   90.00
_cell.angle_gamma   90.00
#
_symmetry.space_group_name_H-M   'P 1'
#
loop_
_entity.id
_entity.type
_entity.pdbx_description
1 polymer ?
#
loop_
_entity_poly.entity_id
_entity_poly.type
_entity_poly.pdbx_seq_one_letter_code
_entity_poly.pdbx_strand_id
1 'polypeptide(L)' 'YPPALSLLGPHQTVDDIADATGTIGYEILTQLGHRYARHYARGRM' A
#
# COMPACT_ATOMS: atom_id res chain seq x y z
N TYR A 1 -16.53 -12.30 9.96
CA TYR A 1 -15.32 -11.45 9.81
C TYR A 1 -14.95 -11.43 8.33
N PRO A 2 -14.53 -10.29 7.74
CA PRO A 2 -14.16 -10.24 6.33
C PRO A 2 -12.97 -11.17 6.02
N PRO A 3 -12.92 -11.79 4.84
CA PRO A 3 -11.84 -12.71 4.47
C PRO A 3 -10.49 -12.02 4.27
N ALA A 4 -10.48 -10.70 4.06
CA ALA A 4 -9.27 -9.91 3.85
C ALA A 4 -9.47 -8.45 4.32
N LEU A 5 -8.34 -7.75 4.48
CA LEU A 5 -8.26 -6.33 4.80
C LEU A 5 -7.37 -5.63 3.77
N SER A 6 -7.82 -4.46 3.29
CA SER A 6 -7.03 -3.59 2.42
C SER A 6 -6.36 -2.50 3.27
N LEU A 7 -5.02 -2.50 3.31
CA LEU A 7 -4.23 -1.48 4.02
C LEU A 7 -3.90 -0.26 3.15
N LEU A 8 -3.76 -0.46 1.84
CA LEU A 8 -3.49 0.60 0.87
C LEU A 8 -4.47 0.43 -0.29
N GLY A 9 -5.34 1.40 -0.51
CA GLY A 9 -6.40 1.32 -1.51
C GLY A 9 -7.27 2.57 -1.57
N PRO A 10 -8.42 2.52 -2.27
CA PRO A 10 -9.25 3.71 -2.51
C PRO A 10 -9.77 4.43 -1.24
N HIS A 11 -9.82 3.74 -0.10
CA HIS A 11 -10.30 4.29 1.17
C HIS A 11 -9.18 4.72 2.12
N GLN A 12 -7.94 4.34 1.83
CA GLN A 12 -6.75 4.69 2.61
C GLN A 12 -5.57 4.73 1.64
N THR A 13 -5.20 5.93 1.24
CA THR A 13 -4.12 6.17 0.30
C THR A 13 -2.75 6.00 0.97
N VAL A 14 -1.69 5.98 0.16
CA VAL A 14 -0.32 5.94 0.69
C VAL A 14 0.03 7.23 1.44
N ASP A 15 -0.52 8.35 1.01
CA ASP A 15 -0.28 9.65 1.63
C ASP A 15 -0.97 9.74 3.00
N ASP A 16 -2.19 9.19 3.12
CA ASP A 16 -2.89 9.12 4.42
C ASP A 16 -2.05 8.38 5.49
N ILE A 17 -1.35 7.31 5.08
CA ILE A 17 -0.48 6.55 5.98
C ILE A 17 0.81 7.33 6.27
N ALA A 18 1.39 7.97 5.26
CA ALA A 18 2.60 8.75 5.42
C ALA A 18 2.39 9.91 6.41
N ASP A 19 1.26 10.62 6.29
CA ASP A 19 0.86 11.70 7.20
C ASP A 19 0.69 11.19 8.64
N ALA A 20 0.04 10.04 8.82
CA ALA A 20 -0.17 9.44 10.14
C ALA A 20 1.13 8.95 10.81
N THR A 21 2.18 8.68 10.03
CA THR A 21 3.45 8.09 10.50
C THR A 21 4.63 9.05 10.44
N GLY A 22 4.44 10.28 9.95
CA GLY A 22 5.47 11.32 9.91
C GLY A 22 6.57 11.06 8.87
N THR A 23 6.21 10.46 7.73
CA THR A 23 7.10 10.06 6.62
C THR A 23 6.51 10.54 5.30
N ILE A 24 7.06 10.09 4.16
CA ILE A 24 6.54 10.35 2.82
C ILE A 24 6.07 9.05 2.16
N GLY A 25 5.12 9.14 1.23
CA GLY A 25 4.55 7.96 0.59
C GLY A 25 5.59 7.06 -0.12
N TYR A 26 6.67 7.66 -0.65
CA TYR A 26 7.76 6.91 -1.25
C TYR A 26 8.49 5.99 -0.26
N GLU A 27 8.71 6.46 0.97
CA GLU A 27 9.36 5.68 2.03
C GLU A 27 8.46 4.50 2.43
N ILE A 28 7.15 4.72 2.55
CA ILE A 28 6.18 3.62 2.76
C ILE A 28 6.29 2.57 1.66
N LEU A 29 6.25 2.97 0.38
CA LEU A 29 6.28 2.04 -0.76
C LEU A 29 7.61 1.29 -0.90
N THR A 30 8.73 1.91 -0.54
CA THR A 30 10.06 1.30 -0.61
C THR A 30 10.36 0.40 0.59
N GLN A 31 9.73 0.64 1.74
CA GLN A 31 9.79 -0.25 2.90
C GLN A 31 8.97 -1.55 2.74
N LEU A 32 8.09 -1.64 1.73
CA LEU A 32 7.42 -2.88 1.34
C LEU A 32 8.41 -3.88 0.71
N GLY A 33 9.24 -4.46 1.56
CA GLY A 33 10.29 -5.41 1.20
C GLY A 33 9.77 -6.80 0.84
N HIS A 34 10.68 -7.77 0.79
CA HIS A 34 10.45 -9.13 0.25
C HIS A 34 9.41 -9.98 1.00
N ARG A 35 8.99 -9.58 2.21
CA ARG A 35 7.95 -10.30 2.97
C ARG A 35 6.59 -10.28 2.25
N TYR A 36 6.33 -9.26 1.44
CA TYR A 36 5.08 -9.11 0.71
C TYR A 36 5.19 -9.69 -0.70
N ALA A 37 4.27 -10.59 -1.04
CA ALA A 37 4.16 -11.11 -2.39
C ALA A 37 3.74 -10.01 -3.37
N ARG A 38 4.44 -9.90 -4.50
CA ARG A 38 4.12 -8.95 -5.57
C ARG A 38 3.34 -9.65 -6.67
N HIS A 39 2.11 -9.22 -6.88
CA HIS A 39 1.28 -9.65 -8.00
C HIS A 39 1.20 -8.52 -9.02
N TYR A 40 1.71 -8.76 -10.23
CA TYR A 40 1.66 -7.78 -11.31
C TYR A 40 0.36 -7.97 -12.09
N ALA A 41 -0.57 -7.03 -11.93
CA ALA A 41 -1.74 -6.96 -12.79
C ALA A 41 -1.34 -6.29 -14.11
N ARG A 42 -1.61 -6.96 -15.23
CA ARG A 42 -1.45 -6.35 -16.56
C ARG A 42 -2.45 -5.19 -16.63
N GLY A 43 -1.97 -3.96 -16.82
CA GLY A 43 -2.83 -2.78 -16.94
C GLY A 43 -3.85 -2.98 -18.06
N ARG A 44 -5.13 -2.72 -17.76
CA ARG A 44 -6.17 -2.64 -18.79
C ARG A 44 -5.92 -1.32 -19.54
N MET A 45 -5.67 -1.41 -20.85
CA MET A 45 -5.64 -0.24 -21.73
C MET A 45 -7.02 0.42 -21.77
#